data_AF-A0A073KJM6-F1
#
_entry.id   AF-A0A073KJM6-F1
#
_cell.length_a   1.000
_cell.length_b   1.000
_cell.length_c   1.000
_cell.angle_alpha   90.00
_cell.angle_beta   90.00
_cell.angle_gamma   90.00
#
_symmetry.space_group_name_H-M   'P 1'
#
loop_
_entity.id
_entity.type
_entity.pdbx_description
1 polymer ?
#
loop_
_entity_poly.entity_id
_entity_poly.type
_entity_poly.pdbx_seq_one_letter_code
_entity_poly.pdbx_strand_id
1 'polypeptide(L)'
;MSIPHIYVLTNNGFSKWLLFCGNGIITENDPIEQEKRIKYNDLITNSVIFQNVVDITMILWQLKKEGYRFSRQDLETLIPYMTRHIKRFGDYVIDLQKTPHPIEETIPL
;
A
#
# COMPACT_ATOMS: atom_id res chain seq x y z
N MET A 1 -26.43 28.40 -7.92
CA MET A 1 -25.75 28.52 -6.62
C MET A 1 -24.92 27.26 -6.42
N SER A 2 -23.63 27.43 -6.15
CA SER A 2 -22.56 26.44 -6.36
C SER A 2 -22.74 25.14 -5.58
N ILE A 3 -22.56 24.00 -6.26
CA ILE A 3 -22.54 22.64 -5.70
C ILE A 3 -21.26 22.52 -4.84
N PRO A 4 -21.33 21.94 -3.62
CA PRO A 4 -20.28 22.11 -2.63
C PRO A 4 -18.98 21.41 -3.04
N HIS A 5 -17.87 22.09 -2.77
CA HIS A 5 -16.52 21.60 -2.94
C HIS A 5 -16.29 20.35 -2.08
N ILE A 6 -16.29 19.18 -2.71
CA ILE A 6 -15.76 17.94 -2.14
C ILE A 6 -14.24 18.10 -2.13
N TYR A 7 -13.67 18.47 -0.98
CA TYR A 7 -12.23 18.50 -0.81
C TYR A 7 -11.71 17.07 -0.67
N VAL A 8 -11.05 16.57 -1.72
CA VAL A 8 -10.19 15.38 -1.66
C VAL A 8 -8.88 15.79 -0.98
N LEU A 9 -8.69 15.36 0.25
CA LEU A 9 -7.42 15.38 0.99
C LEU A 9 -7.25 13.93 1.47
N THR A 10 -6.40 13.06 0.92
CA THR A 10 -4.92 12.99 0.81
C THR A 10 -4.59 11.70 0.01
N ASN A 11 -3.42 11.36 -0.55
CA ASN A 11 -2.16 11.99 -0.98
C ASN A 11 -1.47 10.88 -1.84
N ASN A 12 -1.04 11.17 -3.07
CA ASN A 12 -0.53 10.24 -4.12
C ASN A 12 -1.57 9.33 -4.85
N GLY A 13 -1.23 8.88 -6.07
CA GLY A 13 -2.12 8.07 -6.93
C GLY A 13 -2.36 6.64 -6.44
N PHE A 14 -1.51 6.13 -5.56
CA PHE A 14 -1.61 4.78 -5.00
C PHE A 14 -2.72 4.68 -3.96
N SER A 15 -2.84 5.69 -3.09
CA SER A 15 -3.95 5.82 -2.13
C SER A 15 -5.31 5.83 -2.84
N LYS A 16 -5.43 6.61 -3.93
CA LYS A 16 -6.65 6.63 -4.76
C LYS A 16 -6.93 5.28 -5.42
N TRP A 17 -5.89 4.55 -5.82
CA TRP A 17 -6.03 3.21 -6.36
C TRP A 17 -6.51 2.21 -5.31
N LEU A 18 -6.13 2.35 -4.04
CA LEU A 18 -6.60 1.47 -2.97
C LEU A 18 -8.03 1.76 -2.50
N LEU A 19 -8.52 2.99 -2.68
CA LEU A 19 -9.86 3.38 -2.25
C LEU A 19 -10.96 2.58 -2.97
N PHE A 20 -11.80 1.89 -2.21
CA PHE A 20 -12.91 1.08 -2.69
C PHE A 20 -14.25 1.83 -2.59
N CYS A 21 -14.44 2.87 -3.40
CA CYS A 21 -15.74 3.35 -3.86
C CYS A 21 -15.54 4.53 -4.84
N GLY A 22 -16.26 4.55 -5.97
CA GLY A 22 -16.46 5.75 -6.79
C GLY A 22 -15.21 6.50 -7.30
N ASN A 23 -14.07 5.83 -7.53
CA ASN A 23 -12.80 6.50 -7.90
C ASN A 23 -12.32 7.57 -6.90
N GLY A 24 -12.60 7.39 -5.61
CA GLY A 24 -12.29 8.38 -4.56
C GLY A 24 -13.36 9.45 -4.39
N ILE A 25 -14.54 9.28 -5.02
CA ILE A 25 -15.70 10.13 -4.78
C ILE A 25 -16.44 9.61 -3.56
N ILE A 26 -16.45 10.42 -2.50
CA ILE A 26 -17.29 10.17 -1.32
C ILE A 26 -18.68 10.77 -1.62
N THR A 27 -19.67 9.91 -1.88
CA THR A 27 -21.04 10.31 -2.24
C THR A 27 -21.87 10.76 -1.03
N GLU A 28 -21.33 10.60 0.17
CA GLU A 28 -22.01 10.84 1.43
C GLU A 28 -21.55 12.17 2.01
N ASN A 29 -22.49 13.08 2.28
CA ASN A 29 -22.22 14.44 2.78
C ASN A 29 -22.32 14.51 4.31
N ASP A 30 -21.83 13.48 5.00
CA ASP A 30 -21.64 13.50 6.46
C ASP A 30 -20.14 13.70 6.75
N PRO A 31 -19.74 14.83 7.34
CA PRO A 31 -18.35 15.11 7.67
C PRO A 31 -17.69 14.03 8.55
N ILE A 32 -18.43 13.44 9.48
CA ILE A 32 -17.88 12.44 10.42
C ILE A 32 -17.54 11.14 9.66
N GLU A 33 -18.44 10.70 8.77
CA GLU A 33 -18.21 9.50 7.96
C GLU A 33 -17.14 9.73 6.89
N GLN A 34 -17.03 10.95 6.35
CA GLN A 34 -15.92 11.33 5.46
C GLN A 34 -14.56 11.22 6.17
N GLU A 35 -14.45 11.79 7.38
CA GLU A 35 -13.20 11.75 8.15
C GLU A 35 -12.79 10.32 8.49
N LYS A 36 -13.75 9.46 8.90
CA LYS A 36 -13.49 8.04 9.14
C LYS A 36 -12.93 7.37 7.89
N ARG A 37 -13.57 7.55 6.73
CA ARG A 37 -13.12 6.95 5.47
C ARG A 37 -11.70 7.36 5.09
N ILE A 38 -11.36 8.64 5.26
CA ILE A 38 -10.01 9.15 5.00
C ILE A 38 -9.01 8.44 5.92
N LYS A 39 -9.26 8.41 7.23
CA LYS A 39 -8.36 7.76 8.21
C LYS A 39 -8.19 6.26 7.95
N TYR A 40 -9.27 5.55 7.63
CA TYR A 40 -9.19 4.13 7.30
C TYR A 40 -8.41 3.90 6.02
N ASN A 41 -8.61 4.72 4.99
CA ASN A 41 -7.86 4.61 3.75
C ASN A 41 -6.36 4.92 3.94
N ASP A 42 -6.02 5.91 4.75
CA ASP A 42 -4.63 6.22 5.07
C ASP A 42 -3.97 5.05 5.81
N LEU A 43 -4.67 4.43 6.76
CA LEU A 43 -4.19 3.24 7.46
C LEU A 43 -3.92 2.08 6.48
N ILE A 44 -4.90 1.74 5.64
CA ILE A 44 -4.78 0.67 4.64
C ILE A 44 -3.62 0.96 3.67
N THR A 45 -3.54 2.19 3.18
CA THR A 45 -2.50 2.62 2.23
C THR A 45 -1.11 2.43 2.84
N ASN A 46 -0.90 2.90 4.06
CA ASN A 46 0.37 2.77 4.75
C ASN A 46 0.72 1.30 5.06
N SER A 47 -0.26 0.47 5.44
CA SER A 47 -0.05 -0.96 5.66
C SER A 47 0.38 -1.68 4.38
N VAL A 48 -0.23 -1.38 3.24
CA VAL A 48 0.14 -1.99 1.96
C VAL A 48 1.53 -1.52 1.49
N ILE A 49 1.83 -0.22 1.64
CA ILE A 49 3.18 0.32 1.35
C ILE A 49 4.22 -0.41 2.19
N PHE A 50 3.96 -0.59 3.48
CA PHE A 50 4.86 -1.30 4.39
C PHE A 50 5.10 -2.74 3.92
N GLN A 51 4.03 -3.48 3.61
CA GLN A 51 4.17 -4.85 3.11
C GLN A 51 4.97 -4.91 1.80
N ASN A 52 4.74 -3.97 0.87
CA ASN A 52 5.52 -3.88 -0.35
C ASN A 52 7.02 -3.68 -0.07
N VAL A 53 7.38 -2.83 0.89
CA VAL A 53 8.79 -2.60 1.27
C VAL A 53 9.41 -3.86 1.88
N VAL A 54 8.68 -4.56 2.76
CA VAL A 54 9.13 -5.83 3.34
C VAL A 54 9.39 -6.87 2.24
N ASP A 55 8.42 -7.06 1.33
CA ASP A 55 8.54 -8.03 0.24
C ASP A 55 9.71 -7.70 -0.71
N ILE A 56 9.83 -6.43 -1.14
CA ILE A 56 10.95 -5.98 -1.98
C ILE A 56 12.28 -6.25 -1.29
N THR A 57 12.37 -5.93 0.00
CA THR A 57 13.58 -6.14 0.78
C THR A 57 13.90 -7.64 0.83
N MET A 58 12.96 -8.50 1.22
CA MET A 58 13.19 -9.95 1.26
C MET A 58 13.67 -10.52 -0.11
N ILE A 59 13.08 -10.05 -1.21
CA ILE A 59 13.49 -10.45 -2.57
C ILE A 59 14.91 -9.99 -2.89
N LEU A 60 15.26 -8.74 -2.61
CA LEU A 60 16.62 -8.21 -2.84
C LEU A 60 17.67 -9.00 -2.05
N TRP A 61 17.33 -9.43 -0.84
CA TRP A 61 18.21 -10.25 0.00
C TRP A 61 18.42 -11.64 -0.58
N GLN A 62 17.34 -12.27 -1.05
CA GLN A 62 17.44 -13.55 -1.75
C GLN A 62 18.33 -13.43 -2.99
N LEU A 63 18.12 -12.40 -3.83
CA LEU A 63 18.94 -12.14 -5.01
C LEU A 63 20.41 -11.90 -4.65
N LYS A 64 20.69 -11.16 -3.58
CA LYS A 64 22.07 -10.96 -3.09
C LYS A 64 22.72 -12.28 -2.66
N LYS A 65 21.98 -13.18 -1.97
CA LYS A 65 22.46 -14.52 -1.58
C LYS A 65 22.73 -15.41 -2.79
N GLU A 66 21.94 -15.28 -3.85
CA GLU A 66 22.14 -15.98 -5.12
C GLU A 66 23.30 -15.42 -5.97
N GLY A 67 23.93 -14.31 -5.53
CA GLY A 67 25.12 -13.72 -6.15
C GLY A 67 24.84 -12.59 -7.13
N TYR A 68 23.59 -12.14 -7.25
CA TYR A 68 23.24 -10.97 -8.06
C TYR A 68 23.81 -9.68 -7.46
N ARG A 69 24.27 -8.78 -8.33
CA ARG A 69 24.77 -7.44 -7.96
C ARG A 69 23.79 -6.39 -8.48
N PHE A 70 23.46 -5.43 -7.63
CA PHE A 70 22.62 -4.28 -7.97
C PHE A 70 23.33 -2.98 -7.56
N SER A 71 23.16 -1.95 -8.37
CA SER A 71 23.63 -0.59 -8.11
C SER A 71 22.58 0.20 -7.30
N ARG A 72 22.96 1.38 -6.78
CA ARG A 72 22.01 2.27 -6.13
C ARG A 72 20.91 2.72 -7.11
N GLN A 73 21.25 2.93 -8.37
CA GLN A 73 20.33 3.33 -9.42
C GLN A 73 19.26 2.27 -9.66
N ASP A 74 19.60 0.99 -9.57
CA ASP A 74 18.63 -0.11 -9.69
C ASP A 74 17.61 -0.05 -8.55
N LEU A 75 18.07 0.24 -7.32
CA LEU A 75 17.20 0.37 -6.15
C LEU A 75 16.31 1.61 -6.19
N GLU A 76 16.76 2.71 -6.78
CA GLU A 76 15.97 3.93 -6.95
C GLU A 76 14.74 3.73 -7.85
N THR A 77 14.77 2.73 -8.73
CA THR A 77 13.61 2.37 -9.57
C THR A 77 12.56 1.54 -8.83
N LEU A 78 12.89 0.98 -7.65
CA LEU A 78 11.99 0.16 -6.86
C LEU A 78 11.08 1.05 -6.03
N ILE A 79 9.88 1.30 -6.56
CA ILE A 79 8.88 2.14 -5.91
C ILE A 79 7.90 1.25 -5.11
N PRO A 80 7.61 1.55 -3.83
CA PRO A 80 6.73 0.73 -2.98
C PRO A 80 5.23 0.86 -3.34
N TYR A 81 4.90 1.39 -4.51
CA TYR A 81 3.53 1.59 -5.01
C TYR A 81 3.14 0.55 -6.07
N MET A 82 3.86 -0.57 -6.16
CA MET A 82 3.51 -1.65 -7.08
C MET A 82 2.13 -2.23 -6.74
N THR A 83 1.29 -2.38 -7.76
CA THR A 83 -0.11 -2.82 -7.63
C THR A 83 -0.39 -4.18 -8.26
N ARG A 84 0.49 -4.66 -9.15
CA ARG A 84 0.24 -5.85 -9.98
C ARG A 84 0.10 -7.14 -9.17
N HIS A 85 0.79 -7.26 -8.04
CA HIS A 85 0.71 -8.42 -7.13
C HIS A 85 -0.46 -8.33 -6.14
N ILE A 86 -1.10 -7.17 -6.02
CA ILE A 86 -2.20 -6.95 -5.10
C ILE A 86 -3.48 -7.45 -5.78
N LYS A 87 -4.01 -8.59 -5.31
CA LYS A 87 -5.41 -8.93 -5.58
C LYS A 87 -6.24 -7.85 -4.91
N ARG A 88 -6.91 -7.01 -5.70
CA ARG A 88 -7.78 -5.92 -5.22
C ARG A 88 -9.24 -6.35 -5.14
N PHE A 89 -9.66 -7.28 -5.99
CA PHE A 89 -11.05 -7.74 -6.07
C PHE A 89 -11.13 -9.27 -5.97
N GLY A 90 -12.31 -9.74 -5.56
CA GLY A 90 -12.65 -11.15 -5.43
C GLY A 90 -12.49 -11.66 -4.00
N ASP A 91 -12.65 -12.98 -3.84
CA ASP A 91 -12.70 -13.58 -2.52
C ASP A 91 -11.30 -13.72 -1.90
N TYR A 92 -11.21 -13.37 -0.62
CA TYR A 92 -10.04 -13.65 0.20
C TYR A 92 -10.38 -14.78 1.16
N VAL A 93 -9.60 -15.86 1.10
CA VAL A 93 -9.58 -16.87 2.15
C VAL A 93 -8.48 -16.45 3.11
N ILE A 94 -8.88 -15.95 4.29
CA ILE A 94 -7.95 -15.54 5.33
C ILE A 94 -7.69 -16.74 6.23
N ASP A 95 -6.45 -17.21 6.23
CA ASP A 95 -5.98 -18.20 7.20
C ASP A 95 -5.38 -17.49 8.40
N LEU A 96 -6.10 -17.49 9.52
CA LEU A 96 -5.65 -16.87 10.78
C LEU A 96 -4.59 -17.69 11.51
N GLN A 97 -4.38 -18.96 11.13
CA GLN A 97 -3.35 -19.82 11.71
C GLN A 97 -2.00 -19.64 11.02
N LYS A 98 -1.98 -19.01 9.85
CA LYS A 98 -0.75 -18.72 9.12
C LYS A 98 0.05 -17.64 9.83
N THR A 99 1.12 -18.03 10.51
CA THR A 99 2.08 -17.08 11.06
C THR A 99 2.81 -16.35 9.93
N PRO A 100 2.79 -15.00 9.89
CA PRO A 100 3.55 -14.25 8.90
C PRO A 100 5.05 -14.51 9.06
N HIS A 101 5.80 -14.42 7.97
CA HIS A 101 7.24 -14.51 8.05
C HIS A 101 7.77 -13.42 8.98
N PRO A 102 8.72 -13.74 9.88
CA PRO A 102 9.29 -12.75 10.77
C PRO A 102 9.98 -11.67 9.94
N ILE A 103 9.75 -10.42 10.32
CA ILE A 103 10.51 -9.30 9.78
C ILE A 103 11.90 -9.42 10.40
N GLU A 104 12.92 -9.78 9.61
CA GLU A 104 14.30 -9.86 10.11
C GLU A 104 14.74 -8.46 10.60
N GLU A 105 14.76 -8.23 11.92
CA GLU A 105 15.14 -6.94 12.53
C GLU A 105 16.63 -6.62 12.31
N THR A 106 17.47 -7.65 12.20
CA THR A 106 18.88 -7.50 11.87
C THR A 106 19.03 -7.46 10.35
N ILE A 107 19.01 -6.26 9.81
CA ILE A 107 19.51 -5.94 8.46
C ILE A 107 21.03 -5.73 8.61
N PRO A 108 21.91 -6.71 8.33
CA PRO A 108 23.34 -6.42 8.24
C PRO A 108 23.57 -5.40 7.11
N LEU A 109 23.91 -4.18 7.54
CA LEU A 109 24.41 -3.10 6.69
C LEU A 109 25.76 -3.50 6.07
#